data_AF-A0A7V5GTH8-F1
#
_entry.id   AF-A0A7V5GTH8-F1
#
_cell.length_a   1.000
_cell.length_b   1.000
_cell.length_c   1.000
_cell.angle_alpha   90.00
_cell.angle_beta   90.00
_cell.angle_gamma   90.00
#
_symmetry.space_group_name_H-M   'P 1'
#
loop_
_entity.id
_entity.type
_entity.pdbx_description
1 polymer ?
#
loop_
_entity_poly.entity_id
_entity_poly.type
_entity_poly.pdbx_seq_one_letter_code
_entity_poly.pdbx_strand_id
1 'polypeptide(L)'
;MTSRLTGHAGQVVLAASLFVFSFGCVSDPLDHAEELIAAYDFKSALAVLDQMTGAEREDMRFVRLHAVSLFVEGNIDEGFAELDSIRSDDPASQLAAARALYEAAVVIIREKNRIREAITLLDSCRTWDPDLKQKVQSLVWNRALEYFSVPGDGGYQLIQFASRLDEGIVRRLRSFNRLYYNRYNEMRGVYQALNLLKNRVELFRNNNQRLPVNYRELGQGGFTAGVAVPKGWKIELSREGKDRCILTAEARKNNLGKVLPGSILKEYVP
;
A
#
# COMPACT_ATOMS: atom_id res chain seq x y z
N MET A 1 -34.07 -73.32 -34.96
CA MET A 1 -34.61 -72.34 -34.00
C MET A 1 -33.83 -71.04 -34.14
N THR A 2 -34.50 -70.05 -34.71
CA THR A 2 -34.33 -68.56 -34.64
C THR A 2 -33.39 -68.04 -33.53
N SER A 3 -32.67 -66.91 -33.61
CA SER A 3 -32.54 -65.79 -34.56
C SER A 3 -31.59 -64.75 -33.93
N ARG A 4 -30.69 -64.17 -34.76
CA ARG A 4 -30.22 -62.77 -34.83
C ARG A 4 -29.74 -61.96 -33.59
N LEU A 5 -28.49 -61.53 -33.72
CA LEU A 5 -27.96 -60.14 -33.70
C LEU A 5 -28.86 -58.99 -33.21
N THR A 6 -28.27 -58.17 -32.32
CA THR A 6 -28.34 -56.70 -32.07
C THR A 6 -28.23 -56.51 -30.55
N GLY A 7 -27.41 -55.65 -29.95
CA GLY A 7 -26.85 -54.38 -30.38
C GLY A 7 -27.17 -53.36 -29.27
N HIS A 8 -26.12 -52.74 -28.71
CA HIS A 8 -26.13 -51.52 -27.88
C HIS A 8 -26.63 -51.68 -26.43
N ALA A 9 -26.11 -51.00 -25.42
CA ALA A 9 -24.94 -50.15 -25.20
C ALA A 9 -24.96 -49.82 -23.69
N GLY A 10 -23.81 -49.52 -23.10
CA GLY A 10 -23.75 -48.84 -21.80
C GLY A 10 -23.31 -49.71 -20.64
N GLN A 11 -22.10 -50.24 -20.70
CA GLN A 11 -21.39 -50.71 -19.51
C GLN A 11 -20.04 -49.98 -19.44
N VAL A 12 -20.06 -48.74 -18.97
CA VAL A 12 -18.86 -48.10 -18.41
C VAL A 12 -18.83 -48.51 -16.94
N VAL A 13 -18.35 -49.72 -16.69
CA VAL A 13 -17.91 -50.15 -15.35
C VAL A 13 -16.43 -50.50 -15.46
N LEU A 14 -15.62 -49.46 -15.33
CA LEU A 14 -14.26 -49.51 -14.83
C LEU A 14 -14.27 -48.47 -13.70
N ALA A 15 -14.81 -48.82 -12.53
CA ALA A 15 -13.97 -49.31 -11.42
C ALA A 15 -12.73 -48.42 -11.30
N ALA A 16 -12.87 -47.21 -10.76
CA ALA A 16 -12.82 -46.97 -9.31
C ALA A 16 -11.56 -47.59 -8.66
N SER A 17 -10.38 -47.21 -9.13
CA SER A 17 -9.12 -47.51 -8.45
C SER A 17 -7.98 -46.63 -8.96
N LEU A 18 -8.11 -45.31 -8.81
CA LEU A 18 -7.00 -44.33 -8.82
C LEU A 18 -7.51 -42.92 -8.47
N PHE A 19 -8.10 -42.76 -7.28
CA PHE A 19 -8.21 -41.47 -6.61
C PHE A 19 -7.97 -41.67 -5.12
N VAL A 20 -6.73 -42.07 -4.81
CA VAL A 20 -6.13 -41.81 -3.51
C VAL A 20 -5.44 -40.46 -3.66
N PHE A 21 -6.18 -39.38 -3.43
CA PHE A 21 -5.59 -38.08 -3.11
C PHE A 21 -6.03 -37.75 -1.68
N SER A 22 -5.07 -37.90 -0.78
CA SER A 22 -5.00 -37.44 0.61
C SER A 22 -6.14 -36.55 1.11
N PHE A 23 -7.24 -37.14 1.57
CA PHE A 23 -8.09 -36.56 2.61
C PHE A 23 -7.67 -37.18 3.93
N GLY A 24 -6.92 -36.45 4.77
CA GLY A 24 -6.41 -37.06 5.99
C GLY A 24 -5.44 -36.22 6.83
N CYS A 25 -5.68 -34.92 6.97
CA CYS A 25 -5.35 -34.18 8.18
C CYS A 25 -6.29 -32.97 8.20
N VAL A 26 -7.22 -32.90 9.15
CA VAL A 26 -7.92 -31.63 9.40
C VAL A 26 -6.86 -30.77 10.07
N SER A 27 -6.09 -30.03 9.28
CA SER A 27 -5.21 -29.01 9.84
C SER A 27 -6.08 -28.03 10.62
N ASP A 28 -5.63 -27.67 11.83
CA ASP A 28 -6.25 -26.60 12.59
C ASP A 28 -6.46 -25.40 11.65
N PRO A 29 -7.68 -24.82 11.54
CA PRO A 29 -7.93 -23.72 10.61
C PRO A 29 -6.95 -22.54 10.78
N LEU A 30 -6.44 -22.31 12.00
CA LEU A 30 -5.39 -21.31 12.26
C LEU A 30 -4.04 -21.70 11.66
N ASP A 31 -3.63 -22.96 11.78
CA ASP A 31 -2.43 -23.48 11.13
C ASP A 31 -2.55 -23.36 9.61
N HIS A 32 -3.74 -23.69 9.06
CA HIS A 32 -3.99 -23.57 7.62
C HIS A 32 -3.93 -22.11 7.14
N ALA A 33 -4.53 -21.18 7.89
CA ALA A 33 -4.45 -19.75 7.58
C ALA A 33 -3.00 -19.23 7.65
N GLU A 34 -2.22 -19.70 8.62
CA GLU A 34 -0.80 -19.33 8.74
C GLU A 34 0.05 -19.88 7.59
N GLU A 35 -0.22 -21.11 7.13
CA GLU A 35 0.40 -21.67 5.92
C GLU A 35 0.10 -20.84 4.67
N LEU A 36 -1.16 -20.42 4.50
CA LEU A 36 -1.59 -19.57 3.39
C LEU A 36 -0.91 -18.18 3.45
N ILE A 37 -0.79 -17.58 4.64
CA ILE A 37 -0.05 -16.33 4.84
C ILE A 37 1.44 -16.51 4.52
N ALA A 38 2.06 -17.61 4.94
CA ALA A 38 3.45 -17.92 4.62
C ALA A 38 3.66 -18.10 3.10
N ALA A 39 2.64 -18.58 2.39
CA ALA A 39 2.59 -18.67 0.93
C ALA A 39 2.18 -17.34 0.24
N TYR A 40 1.99 -16.26 1.00
CA TYR A 40 1.50 -14.96 0.53
C TYR A 40 0.09 -14.97 -0.09
N ASP A 41 -0.72 -16.01 0.19
CA ASP A 41 -2.12 -16.10 -0.21
C ASP A 41 -3.06 -15.57 0.89
N PHE A 42 -2.99 -14.26 1.12
CA PHE A 42 -3.77 -13.57 2.15
C PHE A 42 -5.27 -13.60 1.88
N LYS A 43 -5.69 -13.67 0.61
CA LYS A 43 -7.11 -13.73 0.25
C LYS A 43 -7.74 -15.06 0.69
N SER A 44 -7.07 -16.17 0.40
CA SER A 44 -7.53 -17.49 0.85
C SER A 44 -7.43 -17.61 2.37
N ALA A 45 -6.35 -17.07 2.97
CA ALA A 45 -6.21 -17.04 4.43
C ALA A 45 -7.38 -16.30 5.09
N LEU A 46 -7.75 -15.13 4.56
CA LEU A 46 -8.89 -14.35 5.06
C LEU A 46 -10.19 -15.15 4.95
N ALA A 47 -10.43 -15.83 3.82
CA ALA A 47 -11.62 -16.65 3.62
C ALA A 47 -11.73 -17.83 4.61
N VAL A 48 -10.59 -18.39 5.05
CA VAL A 48 -10.54 -19.43 6.09
C VAL A 48 -10.85 -18.82 7.46
N LEU A 49 -10.19 -17.71 7.80
CA LEU A 49 -10.38 -17.02 9.09
C LEU A 49 -11.82 -16.50 9.25
N ASP A 50 -12.43 -15.97 8.18
CA ASP A 50 -13.81 -15.45 8.20
C ASP A 50 -14.85 -16.54 8.49
N GLN A 51 -14.54 -17.81 8.18
CA GLN A 51 -15.41 -18.96 8.46
C GLN A 51 -15.36 -19.40 9.92
N MET A 52 -14.36 -18.95 10.68
CA MET A 52 -14.22 -19.31 12.09
C MET A 52 -15.28 -18.58 12.92
N THR A 53 -15.97 -19.32 13.79
CA THR A 53 -17.03 -18.80 14.66
C THR A 53 -16.86 -19.35 16.07
N GLY A 54 -16.81 -18.47 17.08
CA GLY A 54 -16.79 -18.89 18.48
C GLY A 54 -15.47 -18.55 19.18
N ALA A 55 -15.02 -19.47 20.04
CA ALA A 55 -13.90 -19.24 20.98
C ALA A 55 -12.57 -18.98 20.29
N GLU A 56 -12.39 -19.45 19.04
CA GLU A 56 -11.17 -19.21 18.27
C GLU A 56 -10.99 -17.73 17.92
N ARG A 57 -12.07 -16.94 17.87
CA ARG A 57 -11.98 -15.48 17.66
C ARG A 57 -11.43 -14.73 18.86
N GLU A 58 -11.42 -15.35 20.04
CA GLU A 58 -10.80 -14.80 21.24
C GLU A 58 -9.30 -15.13 21.33
N ASP A 59 -8.78 -15.95 20.40
CA ASP A 59 -7.36 -16.27 20.32
C ASP A 59 -6.55 -15.10 19.73
N MET A 60 -5.52 -14.65 20.45
CA MET A 60 -4.60 -13.62 19.98
C MET A 60 -3.91 -13.99 18.66
N ARG A 61 -3.71 -15.28 18.38
CA ARG A 61 -3.19 -15.77 17.11
C ARG A 61 -4.17 -15.51 15.98
N PHE A 62 -5.47 -15.78 16.18
CA PHE A 62 -6.52 -15.45 15.21
C PHE A 62 -6.47 -13.97 14.88
N VAL A 63 -6.54 -13.11 15.90
CA VAL A 63 -6.64 -11.66 15.74
C VAL A 63 -5.41 -11.11 15.01
N ARG A 64 -4.21 -11.61 15.31
CA ARG A 64 -2.99 -11.28 14.56
C ARG A 64 -3.11 -11.68 13.08
N LEU A 65 -3.44 -12.94 12.78
CA LEU A 65 -3.48 -13.45 11.41
C LEU A 65 -4.58 -12.76 10.57
N HIS A 66 -5.74 -12.51 11.17
CA HIS A 66 -6.87 -11.84 10.55
C HIS A 66 -6.56 -10.36 10.28
N ALA A 67 -6.07 -9.62 11.28
CA ALA A 67 -5.67 -8.23 11.10
C ALA A 67 -4.57 -8.08 10.03
N VAL A 68 -3.53 -8.92 10.06
CA VAL A 68 -2.47 -8.91 9.03
C VAL A 68 -3.07 -9.14 7.64
N SER A 69 -3.96 -10.12 7.49
CA SER A 69 -4.60 -10.43 6.20
C SER A 69 -5.47 -9.27 5.71
N LEU A 70 -6.27 -8.65 6.60
CA LEU A 70 -7.08 -7.47 6.29
C LEU A 70 -6.23 -6.31 5.79
N PHE A 71 -5.16 -5.96 6.53
CA PHE A 71 -4.25 -4.89 6.11
C PHE A 71 -3.58 -5.18 4.77
N VAL A 72 -3.10 -6.41 4.56
CA VAL A 72 -2.42 -6.79 3.31
C VAL A 72 -3.37 -6.81 2.12
N GLU A 73 -4.64 -7.14 2.31
CA GLU A 73 -5.65 -7.06 1.24
C GLU A 73 -6.20 -5.64 1.04
N GLY A 74 -6.00 -4.73 2.00
CA GLY A 74 -6.33 -3.30 1.88
C GLY A 74 -7.58 -2.89 2.65
N ASN A 75 -8.11 -3.78 3.49
CA ASN A 75 -9.22 -3.51 4.40
C ASN A 75 -8.67 -2.89 5.69
N ILE A 76 -8.11 -1.68 5.59
CA ILE A 76 -7.38 -1.03 6.69
C ILE A 76 -8.27 -0.76 7.90
N ASP A 77 -9.47 -0.23 7.69
CA ASP A 77 -10.39 0.11 8.77
C ASP A 77 -10.86 -1.14 9.54
N GLU A 78 -11.15 -2.22 8.82
CA GLU A 78 -11.49 -3.52 9.42
C GLU A 78 -10.29 -4.09 10.18
N GLY A 79 -9.08 -4.00 9.63
CA GLY A 79 -7.86 -4.47 10.31
C GLY A 79 -7.59 -3.72 11.62
N PHE A 80 -7.88 -2.41 11.66
CA PHE A 80 -7.81 -1.65 12.91
C PHE A 80 -8.93 -2.01 13.88
N ALA A 81 -10.16 -2.23 13.41
CA ALA A 81 -11.26 -2.70 14.25
C ALA A 81 -10.95 -4.06 14.89
N GLU A 82 -10.31 -4.96 14.13
CA GLU A 82 -9.87 -6.28 14.60
C GLU A 82 -8.82 -6.13 15.71
N LEU A 83 -7.81 -5.28 15.53
CA LEU A 83 -6.82 -5.00 16.59
C LEU A 83 -7.43 -4.26 17.80
N ASP A 84 -8.44 -3.42 17.58
CA ASP A 84 -9.12 -2.71 18.67
C ASP A 84 -9.96 -3.65 19.53
N SER A 85 -10.40 -4.80 19.00
CA SER A 85 -11.12 -5.83 19.76
C SER A 85 -10.27 -6.47 20.87
N ILE A 86 -8.95 -6.53 20.67
CA ILE A 86 -7.96 -7.04 21.65
C ILE A 86 -7.21 -5.92 22.38
N ARG A 87 -7.45 -4.66 22.00
CA ARG A 87 -6.79 -3.49 22.56
C ARG A 87 -7.34 -3.22 23.96
N SER A 88 -6.84 -3.98 24.92
CA SER A 88 -6.94 -3.67 26.34
C SER A 88 -5.81 -2.70 26.75
N ASP A 89 -5.92 -2.11 27.94
CA ASP A 89 -4.82 -1.35 28.56
C ASP A 89 -3.62 -2.24 28.94
N ASP A 90 -3.64 -3.54 28.61
CA ASP A 90 -2.53 -4.46 28.83
C ASP A 90 -1.39 -4.22 27.83
N PRO A 91 -0.15 -4.01 28.31
CA PRO A 91 1.01 -3.83 27.45
C PRO A 91 1.29 -5.01 26.49
N ALA A 92 0.99 -6.26 26.85
CA ALA A 92 1.31 -7.40 25.99
C ALA A 92 0.41 -7.42 24.74
N SER A 93 -0.87 -7.09 24.89
CA SER A 93 -1.79 -6.91 23.75
C SER A 93 -1.35 -5.78 22.82
N GLN A 94 -0.89 -4.66 23.37
CA GLN A 94 -0.38 -3.54 22.57
C GLN A 94 0.86 -3.93 21.76
N LEU A 95 1.80 -4.66 22.37
CA LEU A 95 2.98 -5.18 21.68
C LEU A 95 2.61 -6.19 20.58
N ALA A 96 1.62 -7.05 20.81
CA ALA A 96 1.13 -7.99 19.80
C ALA A 96 0.52 -7.25 18.60
N ALA A 97 -0.33 -6.25 18.86
CA ALA A 97 -0.93 -5.41 17.83
C ALA A 97 0.14 -4.63 17.04
N ALA A 98 1.15 -4.08 17.72
CA ALA A 98 2.27 -3.38 17.08
C ALA A 98 3.06 -4.31 16.13
N ARG A 99 3.28 -5.56 16.53
CA ARG A 99 3.93 -6.58 15.70
C ARG A 99 3.10 -6.95 14.48
N ALA A 100 1.78 -7.13 14.64
CA ALA A 100 0.88 -7.39 13.51
C ALA A 100 0.91 -6.24 12.49
N LEU A 101 0.85 -4.98 12.94
CA LEU A 101 1.01 -3.81 12.08
C LEU A 101 2.35 -3.79 11.35
N TYR A 102 3.44 -4.10 12.05
CA TYR A 102 4.77 -4.17 11.46
C TYR A 102 4.88 -5.27 10.40
N GLU A 103 4.36 -6.48 10.68
CA GLU A 103 4.34 -7.61 9.74
C GLU A 103 3.56 -7.28 8.48
N ALA A 104 2.34 -6.74 8.63
CA ALA A 104 1.53 -6.28 7.52
C ALA A 104 2.26 -5.19 6.70
N ALA A 105 2.85 -4.19 7.36
CA ALA A 105 3.60 -3.13 6.68
C ALA A 105 4.78 -3.67 5.87
N VAL A 106 5.52 -4.66 6.39
CA VAL A 106 6.63 -5.31 5.67
C VAL A 106 6.13 -5.95 4.38
N VAL A 107 5.01 -6.70 4.45
CA VAL A 107 4.42 -7.36 3.28
C VAL A 107 3.87 -6.33 2.29
N ILE A 108 3.15 -5.32 2.76
CA ILE A 108 2.57 -4.28 1.89
C ILE A 108 3.66 -3.52 1.15
N ILE A 109 4.75 -3.15 1.84
CA ILE A 109 5.90 -2.50 1.18
C ILE A 109 6.47 -3.42 0.12
N ARG A 110 6.73 -4.69 0.46
CA ARG A 110 7.48 -5.58 -0.45
C ARG A 110 6.66 -6.06 -1.65
N GLU A 111 5.41 -6.48 -1.41
CA GLU A 111 4.63 -7.24 -2.38
C GLU A 111 3.49 -6.44 -3.01
N LYS A 112 2.90 -5.49 -2.26
CA LYS A 112 1.74 -4.73 -2.74
C LYS A 112 2.10 -3.33 -3.26
N ASN A 113 3.28 -2.81 -2.91
CA ASN A 113 3.75 -1.47 -3.27
C ASN A 113 2.78 -0.33 -2.87
N ARG A 114 1.93 -0.55 -1.86
CA ARG A 114 1.00 0.47 -1.31
C ARG A 114 1.70 1.25 -0.20
N ILE A 115 2.76 1.98 -0.57
CA ILE A 115 3.70 2.61 0.39
C ILE A 115 3.02 3.57 1.37
N ARG A 116 2.03 4.35 0.92
CA ARG A 116 1.28 5.29 1.78
C ARG A 116 0.57 4.55 2.91
N GLU A 117 -0.08 3.43 2.61
CA GLU A 117 -0.79 2.60 3.59
C GLU A 117 0.20 1.97 4.59
N ALA A 118 1.30 1.41 4.10
CA ALA A 118 2.31 0.84 4.99
C ALA A 118 2.92 1.88 5.93
N ILE A 119 3.13 3.13 5.47
CA ILE A 119 3.59 4.22 6.34
C ILE A 119 2.59 4.49 7.47
N THR A 120 1.28 4.47 7.19
CA THR A 120 0.24 4.61 8.22
C THR A 120 0.33 3.51 9.29
N LEU A 121 0.54 2.26 8.86
CA LEU A 121 0.72 1.14 9.79
C LEU A 121 2.01 1.28 10.61
N LEU A 122 3.12 1.70 9.99
CA LEU A 122 4.40 1.90 10.69
C LEU A 122 4.34 3.05 11.71
N ASP A 123 3.62 4.14 11.42
CA ASP A 123 3.45 5.25 12.36
C ASP A 123 2.60 4.82 13.57
N SER A 124 1.57 4.01 13.33
CA SER A 124 0.72 3.42 14.37
C SER A 124 1.49 2.42 15.24
N CYS A 125 2.26 1.53 14.61
CA CYS A 125 3.12 0.53 15.26
C CYS A 125 4.07 1.17 16.29
N ARG A 126 4.72 2.29 15.94
CA ARG A 126 5.64 3.00 16.84
C ARG A 126 4.96 3.57 18.08
N THR A 127 3.68 3.91 17.99
CA THR A 127 2.91 4.41 19.13
C THR A 127 2.71 3.30 20.18
N TRP A 128 2.66 2.04 19.75
CA TRP A 128 2.36 0.89 20.59
C TRP A 128 3.60 0.09 21.01
N ASP A 129 4.69 0.13 20.25
CA ASP A 129 5.97 -0.49 20.61
C ASP A 129 7.17 0.40 20.19
N PRO A 130 7.71 1.22 21.11
CA PRO A 130 8.90 2.03 20.85
C PRO A 130 10.16 1.24 20.52
N ASP A 131 10.27 -0.02 20.95
CA ASP A 131 11.45 -0.86 20.72
C ASP A 131 11.55 -1.33 19.26
N LEU A 132 10.45 -1.28 18.51
CA LEU A 132 10.45 -1.50 17.06
C LEU A 132 11.07 -0.36 16.26
N LYS A 133 11.37 0.80 16.88
CA LYS A 133 11.94 1.96 16.20
C LYS A 133 13.13 1.62 15.31
N GLN A 134 14.09 0.83 15.82
CA GLN A 134 15.29 0.47 15.05
C GLN A 134 14.96 -0.46 13.87
N LYS A 135 14.03 -1.40 14.05
CA LYS A 135 13.58 -2.29 12.98
C LYS A 135 12.85 -1.52 11.88
N VAL A 136 11.96 -0.60 12.26
CA VAL A 136 11.25 0.30 11.34
C VAL A 136 12.25 1.16 10.57
N GLN A 137 13.20 1.79 11.25
CA GLN A 137 14.23 2.61 10.59
C GLN A 137 15.06 1.79 9.58
N SER A 138 15.46 0.57 9.95
CA SER A 138 16.21 -0.34 9.06
C SER A 138 15.38 -0.74 7.84
N LEU A 139 14.13 -1.17 8.04
CA LEU A 139 13.20 -1.55 6.98
C LEU A 139 13.01 -0.39 5.99
N VAL A 140 12.65 0.78 6.50
CA VAL A 140 12.35 1.96 5.69
C VAL A 140 13.57 2.41 4.92
N TRP A 141 14.76 2.41 5.54
CA TRP A 141 16.00 2.75 4.86
C TRP A 141 16.30 1.79 3.71
N ASN A 142 16.32 0.47 3.99
CA ASN A 142 16.67 -0.53 2.98
C ASN A 142 15.69 -0.50 1.80
N ARG A 143 14.38 -0.45 2.10
CA ARG A 143 13.35 -0.38 1.07
C ARG A 143 13.40 0.94 0.32
N ALA A 144 13.64 2.07 0.98
CA ALA A 144 13.77 3.34 0.28
C ALA A 144 14.88 3.32 -0.79
N LEU A 145 16.03 2.71 -0.47
CA LEU A 145 17.14 2.58 -1.42
C LEU A 145 16.75 1.71 -2.63
N GLU A 146 16.09 0.57 -2.39
CA GLU A 146 15.52 -0.25 -3.47
C GLU A 146 14.52 0.54 -4.32
N TYR A 147 13.63 1.30 -3.68
CA TYR A 147 12.63 2.10 -4.38
C TYR A 147 13.20 3.28 -5.17
N PHE A 148 14.37 3.81 -4.82
CA PHE A 148 15.06 4.79 -5.65
C PHE A 148 15.69 4.19 -6.91
N SER A 149 15.85 2.87 -6.98
CA SER A 149 16.30 2.18 -8.19
C SER A 149 15.16 1.94 -9.20
N VAL A 150 13.92 1.90 -8.73
CA VAL A 150 12.74 1.73 -9.59
C VAL A 150 12.02 3.05 -9.86
N PRO A 151 11.21 3.15 -10.93
CA PRO A 151 10.40 4.33 -11.18
C PRO A 151 9.25 4.48 -10.15
N GLY A 152 8.85 5.71 -9.81
CA GLY A 152 7.89 5.99 -8.73
C GLY A 152 8.40 6.95 -7.67
N ASP A 153 7.59 7.16 -6.65
CA ASP A 153 7.89 8.02 -5.48
C ASP A 153 7.97 7.27 -4.15
N GLY A 154 7.83 5.94 -4.16
CA GLY A 154 7.92 5.12 -2.95
C GLY A 154 9.21 5.38 -2.15
N GLY A 155 10.35 5.54 -2.83
CA GLY A 155 11.62 5.85 -2.19
C GLY A 155 11.62 7.23 -1.53
N TYR A 156 10.99 8.21 -2.16
CA TYR A 156 10.79 9.54 -1.58
C TYR A 156 9.88 9.49 -0.35
N GLN A 157 8.72 8.82 -0.46
CA GLN A 157 7.76 8.67 0.65
C GLN A 157 8.40 8.00 1.86
N LEU A 158 9.16 6.91 1.63
CA LEU A 158 9.88 6.20 2.68
C LEU A 158 10.97 7.06 3.32
N ILE A 159 11.80 7.78 2.56
CA ILE A 159 12.78 8.71 3.17
C ILE A 159 12.11 9.86 3.91
N GLN A 160 10.99 10.39 3.41
CA GLN A 160 10.24 11.43 4.10
C GLN A 160 9.65 10.95 5.42
N PHE A 161 9.18 9.70 5.47
CA PHE A 161 8.82 9.05 6.72
C PHE A 161 10.05 8.88 7.62
N ALA A 162 11.14 8.34 7.10
CA ALA A 162 12.36 8.13 7.85
C ALA A 162 12.97 9.42 8.41
N SER A 163 12.84 10.56 7.71
CA SER A 163 13.36 11.85 8.16
C SER A 163 12.60 12.42 9.36
N ARG A 164 11.37 11.94 9.59
CA ARG A 164 10.62 12.24 10.83
C ARG A 164 11.14 11.40 12.01
N LEU A 165 11.83 10.30 11.74
CA LEU A 165 12.41 9.40 12.75
C LEU A 165 13.87 9.73 13.05
N ASP A 166 14.59 10.27 12.08
CA ASP A 166 16.02 10.55 12.13
C ASP A 166 16.36 11.74 11.23
N GLU A 167 16.63 12.89 11.85
CA GLU A 167 16.99 14.14 11.15
C GLU A 167 18.26 14.00 10.29
N GLY A 168 19.14 13.05 10.61
CA GLY A 168 20.37 12.77 9.89
C GLY A 168 20.18 11.94 8.62
N ILE A 169 19.00 11.36 8.38
CA ILE A 169 18.83 10.36 7.30
C ILE A 169 19.04 10.94 5.91
N VAL A 170 18.63 12.19 5.67
CA VAL A 170 18.83 12.87 4.38
C VAL A 170 20.32 13.16 4.15
N ARG A 171 21.06 13.51 5.22
CA ARG A 171 22.52 13.66 5.17
C ARG A 171 23.19 12.33 4.85
N ARG A 172 22.74 11.22 5.47
CA ARG A 172 23.22 9.88 5.15
C ARG A 172 22.92 9.49 3.70
N LEU A 173 21.73 9.80 3.19
CA LEU A 173 21.38 9.57 1.78
C LEU A 173 22.33 10.30 0.84
N ARG A 174 22.65 11.56 1.14
CA ARG A 174 23.64 12.36 0.39
C ARG A 174 25.01 11.71 0.36
N SER A 175 25.49 11.22 1.50
CA SER A 175 26.80 10.56 1.60
C SER A 175 26.81 9.17 0.98
N PHE A 176 25.69 8.44 1.04
CA PHE A 176 25.56 7.10 0.50
C PHE A 176 25.52 7.09 -1.03
N ASN A 177 24.64 7.88 -1.63
CA ASN A 177 24.50 7.94 -3.08
C ASN A 177 23.96 9.30 -3.54
N ARG A 178 24.82 10.07 -4.25
CA ARG A 178 24.48 11.40 -4.76
C ARG A 178 23.31 11.40 -5.73
N LEU A 179 23.14 10.34 -6.53
CA LEU A 179 22.02 10.23 -7.47
C LEU A 179 20.69 10.09 -6.73
N TYR A 180 20.62 9.25 -5.70
CA TYR A 180 19.43 9.09 -4.89
C TYR A 180 19.08 10.37 -4.13
N TYR A 181 20.09 11.07 -3.60
CA TYR A 181 19.89 12.37 -2.98
C TYR A 181 19.37 13.43 -3.96
N ASN A 182 19.89 13.47 -5.19
CA ASN A 182 19.38 14.37 -6.23
C ASN A 182 17.91 14.05 -6.55
N ARG A 183 17.57 12.77 -6.75
CA ARG A 183 16.20 12.30 -6.98
C ARG A 183 15.27 12.63 -5.81
N TYR A 184 15.73 12.48 -4.58
CA TYR A 184 14.97 12.89 -3.39
C TYR A 184 14.66 14.39 -3.41
N ASN A 185 15.64 15.25 -3.70
CA ASN A 185 15.42 16.70 -3.75
C ASN A 185 14.54 17.13 -4.92
N GLU A 186 14.66 16.46 -6.06
CA GLU A 186 13.77 16.65 -7.20
C GLU A 186 12.32 16.35 -6.82
N MET A 187 12.06 15.17 -6.25
CA MET A 187 10.72 14.79 -5.77
C MET A 187 10.21 15.72 -4.69
N ARG A 188 11.06 16.14 -3.74
CA ARG A 188 10.71 17.15 -2.73
C ARG A 188 10.23 18.45 -3.39
N GLY A 189 10.90 18.93 -4.43
CA GLY A 189 10.50 20.12 -5.17
C GLY A 189 9.17 19.94 -5.89
N VAL A 190 8.93 18.76 -6.49
CA VAL A 190 7.65 18.45 -7.14
C VAL A 190 6.50 18.44 -6.12
N TYR A 191 6.69 17.78 -4.98
CA TYR A 191 5.69 17.76 -3.90
C TYR A 191 5.41 19.14 -3.32
N GLN A 192 6.44 19.97 -3.14
CA GLN A 192 6.27 21.36 -2.73
C GLN A 192 5.46 22.16 -3.75
N ALA A 193 5.74 21.97 -5.05
CA ALA A 193 4.99 22.61 -6.12
C ALA A 193 3.51 22.17 -6.13
N LEU A 194 3.25 20.87 -6.00
CA LEU A 194 1.90 20.32 -5.92
C LEU A 194 1.12 20.86 -4.71
N ASN A 195 1.74 20.90 -3.53
CA ASN A 195 1.10 21.43 -2.32
C ASN A 195 0.79 22.93 -2.44
N LEU A 196 1.69 23.73 -3.01
CA LEU A 196 1.44 25.14 -3.27
C LEU A 196 0.28 25.34 -4.24
N LEU A 197 0.19 24.52 -5.28
CA LEU A 197 -0.91 24.56 -6.24
C LEU A 197 -2.23 24.11 -5.61
N LYS A 198 -2.21 23.06 -4.78
CA LYS A 198 -3.38 22.60 -4.03
C LYS A 198 -3.95 23.72 -3.16
N ASN A 199 -3.09 24.38 -2.37
CA ASN A 199 -3.51 25.51 -1.54
C ASN A 199 -4.10 26.67 -2.38
N ARG A 200 -3.58 26.91 -3.59
CA ARG A 200 -4.13 27.93 -4.50
C ARG A 200 -5.50 27.52 -5.06
N VAL A 201 -5.70 26.25 -5.40
CA VAL A 201 -6.99 25.72 -5.84
C VAL A 201 -8.03 25.87 -4.73
N GLU A 202 -7.66 25.51 -3.49
CA GLU A 202 -8.54 25.66 -2.31
C GLU A 202 -8.88 27.14 -2.04
N LEU A 203 -7.89 28.04 -2.08
CA LEU A 203 -8.13 29.48 -1.95
C LEU A 203 -9.03 30.02 -3.07
N PHE A 204 -8.80 29.61 -4.32
CA PHE A 204 -9.65 30.01 -5.44
C PHE A 204 -11.09 29.54 -5.24
N ARG A 205 -11.28 28.29 -4.81
CA ARG A 205 -12.58 27.71 -4.52
C ARG A 205 -13.30 28.49 -3.42
N ASN A 206 -12.61 28.81 -2.33
CA ASN A 206 -13.18 29.56 -1.21
C ASN A 206 -13.62 30.97 -1.64
N ASN A 207 -12.86 31.63 -2.51
CA ASN A 207 -13.18 32.98 -2.97
C ASN A 207 -14.27 33.04 -4.06
N ASN A 208 -14.35 32.02 -4.91
CA ASN A 208 -15.22 32.04 -6.10
C ASN A 208 -16.39 31.04 -6.01
N GLN A 209 -16.48 30.25 -4.95
CA GLN A 209 -17.45 29.16 -4.76
C GLN A 209 -17.51 28.15 -5.93
N ARG A 210 -16.41 28.05 -6.70
CA ARG A 210 -16.27 27.13 -7.83
C ARG A 210 -14.81 26.71 -7.99
N LEU A 211 -14.59 25.58 -8.64
CA LEU A 211 -13.24 25.14 -8.98
C LEU A 211 -12.65 25.92 -10.17
N PRO A 212 -11.32 26.07 -10.21
CA PRO A 212 -10.63 26.67 -11.36
C PRO A 212 -10.69 25.75 -12.58
N VAL A 213 -10.85 26.33 -13.76
CA VAL A 213 -10.89 25.62 -15.05
C VAL A 213 -9.48 25.39 -15.58
N ASN A 214 -8.55 26.31 -15.32
CA ASN A 214 -7.17 26.24 -15.80
C ASN A 214 -6.22 27.05 -14.90
N TYR A 215 -4.91 26.89 -15.11
CA TYR A 215 -3.88 27.60 -14.35
C TYR A 215 -3.94 29.13 -14.44
N ARG A 216 -4.52 29.69 -15.52
CA ARG A 216 -4.59 31.15 -15.65
C ARG A 216 -5.54 31.75 -14.61
N GLU A 217 -6.62 31.04 -14.27
CA GLU A 217 -7.54 31.46 -13.22
C GLU A 217 -6.88 31.49 -11.84
N LEU A 218 -5.88 30.63 -11.60
CA LEU A 218 -5.09 30.64 -10.37
C LEU A 218 -4.10 31.83 -10.29
N GLY A 219 -3.80 32.49 -11.41
CA GLY A 219 -2.83 33.59 -11.49
C GLY A 219 -3.43 34.99 -11.44
N GLN A 220 -4.74 35.15 -11.68
CA GLN A 220 -5.40 36.46 -11.79
C GLN A 220 -5.67 37.17 -10.44
N GLY A 221 -5.39 36.51 -9.30
CA GLY A 221 -5.63 37.03 -7.94
C GLY A 221 -4.42 37.70 -7.26
N GLY A 222 -3.42 38.19 -7.99
CA GLY A 222 -2.25 38.87 -7.38
C GLY A 222 -1.10 37.95 -6.91
N PHE A 223 -1.19 36.64 -7.16
CA PHE A 223 -0.16 35.65 -6.79
C PHE A 223 0.67 35.22 -8.01
N THR A 224 1.40 36.16 -8.62
CA THR A 224 2.25 35.95 -9.80
C THR A 224 3.67 35.43 -9.48
N ALA A 225 3.93 34.94 -8.27
CA ALA A 225 5.14 34.14 -8.04
C ALA A 225 4.91 32.72 -8.57
N GLY A 226 5.48 32.43 -9.75
CA GLY A 226 5.38 31.14 -10.43
C GLY A 226 5.78 30.00 -9.49
N VAL A 227 4.96 28.96 -9.42
CA VAL A 227 5.33 27.74 -8.72
C VAL A 227 6.54 27.17 -9.46
N ALA A 228 7.70 27.17 -8.79
CA ALA A 228 8.93 26.67 -9.37
C ALA A 228 8.85 25.14 -9.49
N VAL A 229 8.43 24.67 -10.67
CA VAL A 229 8.42 23.25 -10.99
C VAL A 229 9.85 22.81 -11.32
N PRO A 230 10.37 21.74 -10.69
CA PRO A 230 11.70 21.22 -11.03
C PRO A 230 11.89 20.99 -12.53
N LYS A 231 13.10 21.26 -13.02
CA LYS A 231 13.43 21.10 -14.44
C LYS A 231 13.20 19.65 -14.86
N GLY A 232 12.49 19.46 -15.96
CA GLY A 232 12.13 18.13 -16.42
C GLY A 232 10.78 17.63 -15.89
N TRP A 233 10.00 18.45 -15.17
CA TRP A 233 8.63 18.12 -14.79
C TRP A 233 7.62 19.05 -15.48
N LYS A 234 6.39 18.55 -15.61
CA LYS A 234 5.21 19.29 -16.06
C LYS A 234 4.12 19.03 -15.03
N ILE A 235 3.44 20.08 -14.56
CA ILE A 235 2.26 19.91 -13.71
C ILE A 235 1.04 20.35 -14.51
N GLU A 236 0.02 19.51 -14.53
CA GLU A 236 -1.26 19.72 -15.18
C GLU A 236 -2.38 19.81 -14.14
N LEU A 237 -3.36 20.66 -14.41
CA LEU A 237 -4.58 20.76 -13.62
C LEU A 237 -5.71 20.26 -14.51
N SER A 238 -6.40 19.21 -14.06
CA SER A 238 -7.62 18.72 -14.69
C SER A 238 -8.77 18.71 -13.69
N ARG A 239 -9.99 18.67 -14.20
CA ARG A 239 -11.20 18.54 -13.38
C ARG A 239 -11.72 17.12 -13.48
N GLU A 240 -12.14 16.60 -12.34
CA GLU A 240 -12.87 15.34 -12.23
C GLU A 240 -14.27 15.66 -11.70
N GLY A 241 -15.20 15.84 -12.64
CA GLY A 241 -16.56 16.27 -12.31
C GLY A 241 -16.67 17.73 -11.86
N LYS A 242 -17.72 18.02 -11.09
CA LYS A 242 -18.02 19.39 -10.63
C LYS A 242 -17.23 19.78 -9.38
N ASP A 243 -16.89 18.79 -8.56
CA ASP A 243 -16.45 18.99 -7.18
C ASP A 243 -15.00 18.54 -6.93
N ARG A 244 -14.24 18.15 -7.95
CA ARG A 244 -12.82 17.78 -7.74
C ARG A 244 -11.91 18.30 -8.84
N CYS A 245 -10.71 18.65 -8.42
CA CYS A 245 -9.57 18.91 -9.29
C CYS A 245 -8.49 17.85 -9.06
N ILE A 246 -7.79 17.49 -10.13
CA ILE A 246 -6.61 16.63 -10.08
C ILE A 246 -5.42 17.46 -10.53
N LEU A 247 -4.42 17.55 -9.66
CA LEU A 247 -3.09 18.06 -9.99
C LEU A 247 -2.21 16.89 -10.36
N THR A 248 -1.78 16.81 -11.62
CA THR A 248 -0.92 15.73 -12.12
C THR A 248 0.48 16.28 -12.37
N ALA A 249 1.50 15.82 -11.67
CA ALA A 249 2.90 16.10 -12.00
C ALA A 249 3.50 14.94 -12.78
N GLU A 250 3.98 15.22 -14.00
CA GLU A 250 4.60 14.26 -14.90
C GLU A 250 6.04 14.62 -15.22
N ALA A 251 6.98 13.68 -15.09
CA ALA A 251 8.32 13.88 -15.62
C ALA A 251 8.26 13.93 -17.16
N ARG A 252 8.84 14.98 -17.74
CA ARG A 252 8.99 15.17 -19.18
C ARG A 252 9.79 14.00 -19.75
N LYS A 253 9.28 13.47 -20.86
CA LYS A 253 9.89 12.38 -21.64
C LYS A 253 11.39 12.64 -21.83
N ASN A 254 12.20 11.58 -21.68
CA ASN A 254 13.59 11.62 -22.12
C ASN A 254 13.65 11.85 -23.65
N ASN A 255 14.85 12.08 -24.20
CA ASN A 255 15.07 12.27 -25.64
C ASN A 255 14.56 11.12 -26.54
N LEU A 256 14.09 10.01 -25.96
CA LEU A 256 13.53 8.84 -26.63
C LEU A 256 11.99 8.80 -26.57
N GLY A 257 11.34 9.86 -26.09
CA GLY A 257 9.88 9.98 -26.11
C GLY A 257 9.14 9.08 -25.10
N LYS A 258 9.86 8.45 -24.16
CA LYS A 258 9.28 7.60 -23.11
C LYS A 258 9.17 8.38 -21.80
N VAL A 259 7.96 8.41 -21.24
CA VAL A 259 7.73 8.81 -19.84
C VAL A 259 8.25 7.64 -19.01
N LEU A 260 9.19 7.86 -18.10
CA LEU A 260 9.59 6.80 -17.17
C LEU A 260 8.31 6.38 -16.40
N PRO A 261 7.95 5.09 -16.33
CA PRO A 261 6.79 4.63 -15.54
C PRO A 261 6.83 5.21 -14.11
N GLY A 262 5.73 5.41 -13.39
CA GLY A 262 5.79 5.98 -12.03
C GLY A 262 6.26 7.44 -11.92
N SER A 263 6.45 8.14 -13.03
CA SER A 263 6.73 9.59 -13.06
C SER A 263 5.48 10.46 -13.00
N ILE A 264 4.32 9.89 -12.68
CA ILE A 264 3.03 10.57 -12.64
C ILE A 264 2.58 10.59 -11.18
N LEU A 265 2.58 11.78 -10.58
CA LEU A 265 2.04 12.03 -9.25
C LEU A 265 0.69 12.69 -9.39
N LYS A 266 -0.33 12.18 -8.71
CA LYS A 266 -1.66 12.77 -8.70
C LYS A 266 -2.02 13.22 -7.29
N GLU A 267 -2.40 14.47 -7.17
CA GLU A 267 -2.95 15.03 -5.94
C GLU A 267 -4.40 15.47 -6.20
N TYR A 268 -5.30 14.97 -5.37
CA TYR A 268 -6.73 15.26 -5.46
C TYR A 268 -7.05 16.43 -4.56
N VAL A 269 -7.72 17.43 -5.13
CA VAL A 269 -8.19 18.62 -4.42
C VAL A 269 -9.72 18.60 -4.44
N PRO A 270 -10.36 18.54 -3.27
CA PRO A 270 -11.81 18.49 -3.17
C PRO A 270 -12.46 19.83 -3.51
#